data_AF-A0A831L5I3-F1
#
_entry.id   AF-A0A831L5I3-F1
#
_cell.length_a   1.000
_cell.length_b   1.000
_cell.length_c   1.000
_cell.angle_alpha   90.00
_cell.angle_beta   90.00
_cell.angle_gamma   90.00
#
_symmetry.space_group_name_H-M   'P 1'
#
loop_
_entity.id
_entity.type
_entity.pdbx_description
1 polymer ?
#
loop_
_entity_poly.entity_id
_entity_poly.type
_entity_poly.pdbx_seq_one_letter_code
_entity_poly.pdbx_strand_id
1 'polypeptide(L)'
;MDIGYLLFSYIIWHYTKALVDLFKIWGNIFIFLCNFFSFGIILKTFLSPWHRLGENYSGKVDPFELFSSFIVNTLMRLVGIIFRTIIIVISLIVIFSTFVLALLTLLIWLIWPILIILFFIFGLLIIIKVF
;
A
#
# COMPACT_ATOMS: atom_id res chain seq x y z
N MET A 1 -8.02 29.32 -32.91
CA MET A 1 -7.91 28.95 -31.48
C MET A 1 -6.48 29.21 -31.10
N ASP A 2 -6.24 30.25 -30.29
CA ASP A 2 -4.90 30.78 -30.11
C ASP A 2 -4.06 29.85 -29.22
N ILE A 3 -2.81 29.63 -29.61
CA ILE A 3 -1.84 28.78 -28.90
C ILE A 3 -1.68 29.22 -27.45
N GLY A 4 -1.75 30.52 -27.16
CA GLY A 4 -1.70 31.06 -25.81
C GLY A 4 -2.84 30.59 -24.91
N TYR A 5 -4.06 30.45 -25.45
CA TYR A 5 -5.21 29.95 -24.71
C TYR A 5 -5.01 28.48 -24.30
N LEU A 6 -4.47 27.66 -25.19
CA LEU A 6 -4.18 26.25 -24.92
C LEU A 6 -3.13 26.09 -23.81
N LEU A 7 -2.05 26.89 -23.85
CA LEU A 7 -1.00 26.84 -22.82
C LEU A 7 -1.53 27.26 -21.45
N PHE A 8 -2.32 28.33 -21.38
CA PHE A 8 -2.91 28.79 -20.13
C PHE A 8 -3.92 27.79 -19.56
N SER A 9 -4.79 27.25 -20.42
CA SER A 9 -5.74 26.20 -20.03
C SER A 9 -5.03 24.95 -19.52
N TYR A 10 -3.93 24.55 -20.16
CA TYR A 10 -3.10 23.42 -19.72
C TYR A 10 -2.50 23.65 -18.33
N ILE A 11 -1.87 24.82 -18.09
CA ILE A 11 -1.28 25.13 -16.77
C ILE A 11 -2.34 25.10 -15.67
N ILE A 12 -3.50 25.71 -15.92
CA ILE A 12 -4.61 25.69 -14.96
C ILE A 12 -5.04 24.24 -14.69
N TRP A 13 -5.26 23.44 -15.73
CA TRP A 13 -5.66 22.06 -15.58
C TRP A 13 -4.63 21.23 -14.80
N HIS A 14 -3.34 21.41 -15.12
CA HIS A 14 -2.22 20.66 -14.55
C HIS A 14 -2.08 20.87 -13.04
N TYR A 15 -2.26 22.11 -12.58
CA TYR A 15 -2.15 22.48 -11.16
C TYR A 15 -3.48 22.49 -10.39
N THR A 16 -4.59 22.15 -11.04
CA THR A 16 -5.89 22.06 -10.36
C THR A 16 -6.50 20.67 -10.51
N LYS A 17 -7.25 20.44 -11.58
CA LYS A 17 -8.04 19.23 -11.81
C LYS A 17 -7.16 17.98 -11.82
N ALA A 18 -6.02 18.03 -12.49
CA ALA A 18 -5.13 16.88 -12.59
C ALA A 18 -4.52 16.49 -11.22
N LEU A 19 -4.17 17.47 -10.37
CA LEU A 19 -3.72 17.19 -9.00
C LEU A 19 -4.82 16.53 -8.18
N VAL A 20 -6.05 17.03 -8.25
CA VAL A 20 -7.20 16.44 -7.55
C VAL A 20 -7.42 15.00 -7.99
N ASP A 21 -7.36 14.73 -9.30
CA ASP A 21 -7.52 13.38 -9.82
C ASP A 21 -6.35 12.46 -9.44
N LEU A 22 -5.12 12.98 -9.37
CA LEU A 22 -3.95 12.27 -8.87
C LEU A 22 -4.13 11.84 -7.40
N PHE A 23 -4.61 12.75 -6.53
CA PHE A 23 -4.94 12.42 -5.15
C PHE A 23 -6.03 11.35 -5.04
N LYS A 24 -7.07 11.39 -5.90
CA LYS A 24 -8.12 10.35 -5.92
C LYS A 24 -7.56 8.99 -6.33
N ILE A 25 -6.69 8.94 -7.34
CA ILE A 25 -6.07 7.69 -7.80
C ILE A 25 -5.27 7.06 -6.67
N TRP A 26 -4.38 7.83 -6.02
CA TRP A 26 -3.61 7.33 -4.89
C TRP A 26 -4.50 6.92 -3.72
N GLY A 27 -5.53 7.71 -3.39
CA GLY A 27 -6.52 7.36 -2.39
C GLY A 27 -7.22 6.02 -2.66
N ASN A 28 -7.61 5.78 -3.91
CA ASN A 28 -8.21 4.50 -4.33
C ASN A 28 -7.23 3.34 -4.21
N ILE A 29 -5.95 3.54 -4.55
CA ILE A 29 -4.89 2.53 -4.36
C ILE A 29 -4.73 2.22 -2.86
N PHE A 30 -4.70 3.23 -1.99
CA PHE A 30 -4.64 3.00 -0.55
C PHE A 30 -5.85 2.23 -0.02
N ILE A 31 -7.06 2.59 -0.43
CA ILE A 31 -8.28 1.89 -0.04
C ILE A 31 -8.22 0.44 -0.55
N PHE A 32 -7.77 0.22 -1.79
CA PHE A 32 -7.57 -1.11 -2.35
C PHE A 32 -6.57 -1.92 -1.51
N LEU A 33 -5.42 -1.36 -1.16
CA LEU A 33 -4.41 -2.06 -0.34
C LEU A 33 -4.94 -2.38 1.06
N CYS A 34 -5.64 -1.44 1.71
CA CYS A 34 -6.28 -1.67 2.99
C CYS A 34 -7.31 -2.81 2.93
N ASN A 35 -8.07 -2.91 1.84
CA ASN A 35 -9.04 -3.99 1.63
C ASN A 35 -8.35 -5.31 1.27
N PHE A 36 -7.34 -5.28 0.40
CA PHE A 36 -6.58 -6.45 -0.03
C PHE A 36 -5.91 -7.16 1.16
N PHE A 37 -5.24 -6.39 2.03
CA PHE A 37 -4.65 -6.91 3.25
C PHE A 37 -5.66 -7.11 4.38
N SER A 38 -6.95 -6.78 4.17
CA SER A 38 -7.98 -6.83 5.22
C SER A 38 -7.51 -6.15 6.50
N PHE A 39 -6.86 -4.99 6.38
CA PHE A 39 -6.11 -4.35 7.47
C PHE A 39 -6.97 -4.11 8.71
N GLY A 40 -8.25 -3.73 8.51
CA GLY A 40 -9.22 -3.58 9.58
C GLY A 40 -9.57 -4.88 10.32
N ILE A 41 -9.56 -6.03 9.64
CA ILE A 41 -9.80 -7.35 10.26
C ILE A 41 -8.56 -7.79 11.02
N ILE A 42 -7.35 -7.58 10.48
CA ILE A 42 -6.09 -7.96 11.14
C ILE A 42 -5.91 -7.19 12.45
N LEU A 43 -6.19 -5.88 12.48
CA LEU A 43 -6.17 -5.07 13.69
C LEU A 43 -7.19 -5.57 14.73
N LYS A 44 -8.44 -5.83 14.30
CA LYS A 44 -9.49 -6.33 15.20
C LYS A 44 -9.20 -7.71 15.74
N THR A 45 -8.70 -8.62 14.91
CA THR A 45 -8.41 -9.98 15.36
C THR A 45 -7.14 -10.05 16.22
N PHE A 46 -6.26 -9.03 16.21
CA PHE A 46 -5.04 -9.03 17.03
C PHE A 46 -5.39 -8.78 18.49
N LEU A 47 -6.49 -8.06 18.71
CA LEU A 47 -7.07 -7.75 20.02
C LEU A 47 -8.29 -8.62 20.36
N SER A 48 -8.79 -9.43 19.42
CA SER A 48 -9.94 -10.33 19.63
C SER A 48 -9.54 -11.56 20.46
N PRO A 49 -10.45 -12.12 21.29
CA PRO A 49 -10.10 -13.15 22.24
C PRO A 49 -9.56 -14.39 21.53
N TRP A 50 -8.35 -14.76 21.92
CA TRP A 50 -7.50 -15.90 21.52
C TRP A 50 -8.16 -17.30 21.74
N HIS A 51 -9.48 -17.41 21.88
CA HIS A 51 -10.17 -18.56 22.47
C HIS A 51 -10.96 -19.46 21.48
N ARG A 52 -10.94 -19.20 20.17
CA ARG A 52 -11.84 -19.91 19.21
C ARG A 52 -11.24 -21.06 18.41
N LEU A 53 -9.91 -21.24 18.42
CA LEU A 53 -9.24 -22.33 17.66
C LEU A 53 -8.81 -23.50 18.55
N GLY A 54 -9.22 -23.48 19.82
CA GLY A 54 -8.90 -24.55 20.74
C GLY A 54 -9.86 -25.73 20.58
N GLU A 55 -9.34 -26.95 20.53
CA GLU A 55 -10.16 -28.13 20.80
C GLU A 55 -10.87 -27.91 22.14
N ASN A 56 -12.21 -28.07 22.19
CA ASN A 56 -12.94 -28.02 23.45
C ASN A 56 -12.46 -29.20 24.27
N TYR A 57 -11.82 -28.95 25.42
CA TYR A 57 -11.43 -30.01 26.34
C TYR A 57 -12.66 -30.89 26.60
N SER A 58 -12.57 -32.16 26.21
CA SER A 58 -13.65 -33.11 26.44
C SER A 58 -13.89 -33.13 27.96
N GLY A 59 -15.15 -33.13 28.40
CA GLY A 59 -15.50 -33.11 29.84
C GLY A 59 -15.06 -34.35 30.63
N LYS A 60 -14.26 -35.24 30.01
CA LYS A 60 -13.67 -36.43 30.62
C LYS A 60 -12.23 -36.10 31.00
N VAL A 61 -11.91 -36.28 32.28
CA VAL A 61 -10.57 -35.99 32.82
C VAL A 61 -9.64 -37.17 32.49
N ASP A 62 -9.34 -37.37 31.20
CA ASP A 62 -8.30 -38.30 30.76
C ASP A 62 -6.99 -37.51 30.55
N PRO A 63 -5.93 -37.76 31.35
CA PRO A 63 -4.65 -37.08 31.23
C PRO A 63 -4.03 -37.15 29.83
N PHE A 64 -4.32 -38.22 29.07
CA PHE A 64 -3.79 -38.39 27.72
C PHE A 64 -4.47 -37.47 26.70
N GLU A 65 -5.80 -37.35 26.77
CA GLU A 65 -6.57 -36.42 25.91
C GLU A 65 -6.20 -34.97 26.21
N LEU A 66 -6.03 -34.61 27.50
CA LEU A 66 -5.63 -33.26 27.91
C LEU A 66 -4.27 -32.86 27.33
N PHE A 67 -3.28 -33.77 27.35
CA PHE A 67 -1.94 -33.49 26.85
C PHE A 67 -1.91 -33.36 25.31
N SER A 68 -2.68 -34.21 24.61
CA SER A 68 -2.84 -34.14 23.16
C SER A 68 -3.46 -32.79 22.73
N SER A 69 -4.58 -32.40 23.32
CA SER A 69 -5.24 -31.13 23.01
C SER A 69 -4.38 -29.92 23.39
N PHE A 70 -3.55 -30.01 24.44
CA PHE A 70 -2.60 -28.96 24.81
C PHE A 70 -1.52 -28.74 23.73
N ILE A 71 -0.94 -29.82 23.19
CA ILE A 71 0.07 -29.75 22.13
C ILE A 71 -0.55 -29.18 20.85
N VAL A 72 -1.70 -29.71 20.43
CA VAL A 72 -2.41 -29.25 19.23
C VAL A 72 -2.77 -27.76 19.36
N ASN A 73 -3.33 -27.34 20.49
CA ASN A 73 -3.65 -25.94 20.72
C ASN A 73 -2.40 -25.06 20.70
N THR A 74 -1.28 -25.52 21.28
CA THR A 74 -0.03 -24.74 21.29
C THR A 74 0.53 -24.59 19.89
N LEU A 75 0.54 -25.65 19.09
CA LEU A 75 0.97 -25.60 17.69
C LEU A 75 0.09 -24.68 16.84
N MET A 76 -1.24 -24.80 16.96
CA MET A 76 -2.19 -23.95 16.23
C MET A 76 -2.02 -22.46 16.59
N ARG A 77 -1.71 -22.16 17.85
CA ARG A 77 -1.40 -20.79 18.31
C ARG A 77 -0.10 -20.26 17.71
N LEU A 78 0.95 -21.07 17.71
CA LEU A 78 2.27 -20.69 17.21
C LEU A 78 2.23 -20.41 15.70
N VAL A 79 1.59 -21.31 14.95
CA VAL A 79 1.33 -21.15 13.51
C VAL A 79 0.53 -19.88 13.25
N GLY A 80 -0.57 -19.67 13.99
CA GLY A 80 -1.40 -18.47 13.86
C GLY A 80 -0.64 -17.16 14.10
N ILE A 81 0.22 -17.11 15.14
CA ILE A 81 1.05 -15.93 15.45
C ILE A 81 2.07 -15.66 14.33
N ILE A 82 2.74 -16.70 13.82
CA ILE A 82 3.74 -16.56 12.76
C ILE A 82 3.11 -15.97 11.50
N PHE A 83 2.06 -16.61 10.98
CA PHE A 83 1.39 -16.13 9.76
C PHE A 83 0.85 -14.72 9.92
N ARG A 84 0.26 -14.43 11.07
CA ARG A 84 -0.27 -13.10 11.38
C ARG A 84 0.83 -12.03 11.41
N THR A 85 1.97 -12.34 12.00
CA THR A 85 3.13 -11.43 12.07
C THR A 85 3.68 -11.16 10.68
N ILE A 86 3.82 -12.21 9.85
CA ILE A 86 4.28 -12.08 8.47
C ILE A 86 3.35 -11.18 7.66
N ILE A 87 2.03 -11.40 7.73
CA ILE A 87 1.05 -10.60 6.99
C ILE A 87 1.07 -9.14 7.47
N ILE A 88 1.15 -8.88 8.78
CA ILE A 88 1.25 -7.52 9.33
C ILE A 88 2.50 -6.82 8.78
N VAL A 89 3.67 -7.47 8.83
CA VAL A 89 4.93 -6.89 8.36
C VAL A 89 4.88 -6.60 6.86
N ILE A 90 4.42 -7.56 6.04
CA ILE A 90 4.30 -7.39 4.59
C ILE A 90 3.33 -6.25 4.27
N SER A 91 2.16 -6.22 4.90
CA SER A 91 1.17 -5.17 4.66
C SER A 91 1.71 -3.78 5.00
N LEU A 92 2.46 -3.66 6.10
CA LEU A 92 3.08 -2.40 6.50
C LEU A 92 4.13 -1.94 5.48
N ILE A 93 4.99 -2.84 5.01
CA ILE A 93 5.99 -2.53 3.98
C ILE A 93 5.30 -2.05 2.70
N VAL A 94 4.27 -2.76 2.22
CA VAL A 94 3.58 -2.40 0.97
C VAL A 94 2.87 -1.06 1.08
N ILE A 95 2.16 -0.81 2.19
CA ILE A 95 1.50 0.48 2.43
C ILE A 95 2.52 1.61 2.50
N PHE A 96 3.63 1.40 3.20
CA PHE A 96 4.70 2.40 3.31
C PHE A 96 5.37 2.69 1.96
N SER A 97 5.73 1.66 1.20
CA SER A 97 6.29 1.83 -0.14
C SER A 97 5.32 2.55 -1.07
N THR A 98 4.03 2.24 -1.01
CA THR A 98 2.99 2.93 -1.80
C THR A 98 2.90 4.41 -1.43
N PHE A 99 3.02 4.74 -0.15
CA PHE A 99 3.05 6.14 0.30
C PHE A 99 4.26 6.91 -0.21
N VAL A 100 5.45 6.31 -0.17
CA VAL A 100 6.65 6.91 -0.75
C VAL A 100 6.47 7.13 -2.26
N LEU A 101 5.94 6.14 -2.99
CA LEU A 101 5.66 6.27 -4.43
C LEU A 101 4.63 7.37 -4.73
N ALA A 102 3.59 7.50 -3.91
CA ALA A 102 2.60 8.57 -4.04
C ALA A 102 3.23 9.95 -3.90
N LEU A 103 4.09 10.12 -2.89
CA LEU A 103 4.81 11.37 -2.64
C LEU A 103 5.77 11.71 -3.78
N LEU A 104 6.56 10.74 -4.25
CA LEU A 104 7.48 10.92 -5.37
C LEU A 104 6.72 11.31 -6.64
N THR A 105 5.60 10.64 -6.92
CA THR A 105 4.77 10.93 -8.10
C THR A 105 4.21 12.34 -8.04
N LEU A 106 3.79 12.82 -6.86
CA LEU A 106 3.32 14.18 -6.67
C LEU A 106 4.44 15.22 -6.90
N LEU A 107 5.64 14.98 -6.35
CA LEU A 107 6.79 15.86 -6.55
C LEU A 107 7.17 15.93 -8.03
N ILE A 108 7.25 14.77 -8.71
CA ILE A 108 7.53 14.66 -10.14
C ILE A 108 6.46 15.39 -10.96
N TRP A 109 5.18 15.23 -10.61
CA TRP A 109 4.07 15.90 -11.30
C TRP A 109 4.18 17.42 -11.25
N LEU A 110 4.60 17.97 -10.11
CA LEU A 110 4.72 19.42 -9.93
C LEU A 110 5.79 20.04 -10.84
N ILE A 111 6.90 19.34 -11.03
CA ILE A 111 8.04 19.78 -11.87
C ILE A 111 7.96 19.26 -13.31
N TRP A 112 6.96 18.44 -13.64
CA TRP A 112 6.82 17.78 -14.95
C TRP A 112 6.87 18.74 -16.14
N PRO A 113 6.17 19.91 -16.13
CA PRO A 113 6.22 20.84 -17.25
C PRO A 113 7.63 21.39 -17.50
N ILE A 114 8.40 21.60 -16.43
CA ILE A 114 9.78 22.10 -16.49
C ILE A 114 10.71 21.01 -17.01
N LEU A 115 10.55 19.77 -16.53
CA LEU A 115 11.34 18.62 -16.99
C LEU A 115 11.20 18.41 -18.50
N ILE A 116 9.99 18.53 -19.05
CA ILE A 116 9.76 18.40 -20.51
C ILE A 116 10.58 19.44 -21.27
N ILE A 117 10.54 20.71 -20.84
CA ILE A 117 11.28 21.79 -21.48
C ILE A 117 12.79 21.55 -21.39
N LEU A 118 13.28 21.15 -20.22
CA LEU A 118 14.71 20.86 -20.01
C LEU A 118 15.17 19.69 -20.89
N PHE A 119 14.45 18.57 -20.89
CA PHE A 119 14.83 17.41 -21.72
C PHE A 119 14.81 17.74 -23.20
N PHE A 120 13.87 18.57 -23.65
CA PHE A 120 13.83 19.02 -25.03
C PHE A 120 15.06 19.88 -25.39
N ILE A 121 15.41 20.85 -24.55
CA ILE A 121 16.60 21.71 -24.76
C ILE A 121 17.89 20.88 -24.73
N PHE A 122 18.08 20.02 -23.73
CA PHE A 122 19.26 19.16 -23.64
C PHE A 122 19.37 18.21 -24.83
N GLY A 123 18.25 17.64 -25.29
CA GLY A 123 18.22 16.81 -26.49
C GLY A 123 18.72 17.56 -27.73
N LEU A 124 18.24 18.79 -27.96
CA LEU A 124 18.70 19.62 -29.07
C LEU A 124 20.18 19.99 -28.97
N LEU A 125 20.65 20.35 -27.76
CA LEU A 125 22.06 20.68 -27.54
C LEU A 125 23.00 19.50 -27.84
N ILE A 126 22.60 18.28 -27.46
CA ILE A 126 23.38 17.07 -27.75
C ILE A 126 23.46 16.87 -29.26
N ILE A 127 22.35 16.99 -29.98
CA ILE A 127 22.32 16.83 -31.44
C ILE A 127 23.26 17.85 -32.09
N ILE A 128 23.14 19.14 -31.74
CA ILE A 128 23.96 20.21 -32.32
C ILE A 128 25.45 20.01 -32.03
N LYS A 129 25.81 19.48 -30.86
CA LYS A 129 27.21 19.26 -30.47
C LYS A 129 27.83 18.00 -31.09
N VAL A 130 27.00 17.09 -31.61
CA VAL A 130 27.43 15.83 -32.27
C VAL A 130 27.67 16.02 -33.77
N PHE A 131 27.06 17.02 -34.40
CA PHE A 131 27.33 17.45 -35.78
C PHE A 131 28.46 18.49 -35.84
#